data_AF-A0AA38L0S2-F1
#
_entry.id   AF-A0AA38L0S2-F1
#
_cell.length_a   1.000
_cell.length_b   1.000
_cell.length_c   1.000
_cell.angle_alpha   90.00
_cell.angle_beta   90.00
_cell.angle_gamma   90.00
#
_symmetry.space_group_name_H-M   'P 1'
#
loop_
_entity.id
_entity.type
_entity.pdbx_description
1 polymer ?
#
loop_
_entity_poly.entity_id
_entity_poly.type
_entity_poly.pdbx_seq_one_letter_code
_entity_poly.pdbx_strand_id
1 'polypeptide(L)'
;GSGCPLDFGNLDFTEVISACFGSDRGRCCRFVNAIVAISMSRYTNATSQLAVPSSSSVICLKAISATLLSNGLPSNVTAFCGLGTKIATNFHCKGRTNIEEMESTPKFQEVQLKCVQPLSSSSESCRKCLNASITFLRNLGGTEDNTTFSICRDATFVTIASYGDSDFANDKASCFFNVKGLEHQPVLWKPPASAPSASVYSRPSPVYSPASAHSSIALIKNTHSQSHLAVILGVGIGVTVASLSLLLLLIILIDKKRKELKKSEGTNPSHWNKTLASNTCSKLHDWRNGPSSTFKRFSHKEIRRATDDFSTIIGRGGFGTVYKARFHDGLVAAVKRMNKIAQQDEFCKEMELLGRLHHRHLVTLVGFCAERHERFLIYEYMENGSLKEHLHAPTKAPLNWRIRLQIVIDVAAALEYLHFYCDPPLCHRDIKSSNILLDENFVAKVSDFGLAHAARNGASKFEPINTDVRGTPGYMDPEYLVTQELTEKSDVYSYGVLLLEIITARPAVQENKNLVEWAQKFILEDSNLFQIVDPNLENIYDYEELQSLVNIVRMCTQREGKSRPSIRHVLQLLYDRLDITCPNSALIAPEENEDEDDETKDTNGNKRKIQIEPFTNGDDFSGE
;
A
#
# COMPACT_ATOMS: atom_id res chain seq x y z
N GLY A 1 -24.22 17.84 -28.10
CA GLY A 1 -22.96 18.45 -27.62
C GLY A 1 -22.48 17.68 -26.39
N SER A 2 -21.20 17.87 -26.06
CA SER A 2 -20.45 17.41 -24.87
C SER A 2 -19.99 15.94 -24.81
N GLY A 3 -18.90 15.64 -25.52
CA GLY A 3 -17.90 14.65 -25.08
C GLY A 3 -17.03 15.23 -23.94
N CYS A 4 -16.14 14.42 -23.36
CA CYS A 4 -15.23 14.92 -22.32
C CYS A 4 -14.30 16.02 -22.88
N PRO A 5 -14.21 17.21 -22.24
CA PRO A 5 -13.35 18.30 -22.73
C PRO A 5 -11.87 18.13 -22.40
N LEU A 6 -11.48 17.06 -21.70
CA LEU A 6 -10.09 16.78 -21.34
C LEU A 6 -9.35 16.15 -22.52
N ASP A 7 -8.28 16.81 -22.97
CA ASP A 7 -7.44 16.36 -24.09
C ASP A 7 -6.15 15.69 -23.60
N PHE A 8 -5.90 14.48 -24.11
CA PHE A 8 -4.73 13.66 -23.84
C PHE A 8 -3.87 13.41 -25.09
N GLY A 9 -4.23 13.96 -26.26
CA GLY A 9 -3.67 13.60 -27.56
C GLY A 9 -2.17 13.87 -27.73
N ASN A 10 -1.61 14.80 -26.95
CA ASN A 10 -0.20 15.22 -27.02
C ASN A 10 0.61 14.81 -25.77
N LEU A 11 0.23 13.75 -25.06
CA LEU A 11 0.94 13.27 -23.87
C LEU A 11 1.69 11.97 -24.16
N ASP A 12 2.97 11.92 -23.77
CA ASP A 12 3.77 10.69 -23.86
C ASP A 12 3.40 9.75 -22.70
N PHE A 13 2.87 8.57 -23.06
CA PHE A 13 2.50 7.54 -22.09
C PHE A 13 3.64 6.56 -21.78
N THR A 14 4.80 6.65 -22.45
CA THR A 14 5.90 5.68 -22.34
C THR A 14 6.36 5.47 -20.90
N GLU A 15 6.61 6.54 -20.16
CA GLU A 15 7.01 6.46 -18.75
C GLU A 15 5.88 6.01 -17.82
N VAL A 16 4.63 6.33 -18.16
CA VAL A 16 3.46 5.91 -17.37
C VAL A 16 3.22 4.42 -17.51
N ILE A 17 3.34 3.91 -18.73
CA ILE A 17 3.26 2.49 -19.05
C ILE A 17 4.37 1.73 -18.30
N SER A 18 5.61 2.21 -18.38
CA SER A 18 6.76 1.67 -17.63
C SER A 18 6.51 1.67 -16.11
N ALA A 19 5.96 2.75 -15.57
CA ALA A 19 5.62 2.87 -14.15
C ALA A 19 4.48 1.93 -13.71
N CYS A 20 3.53 1.65 -14.59
CA CYS A 20 2.34 0.84 -14.28
C CYS A 20 2.49 -0.66 -14.57
N PHE A 21 3.54 -1.08 -15.28
CA PHE A 21 3.88 -2.50 -15.44
C PHE A 21 4.64 -3.09 -14.24
N GLY A 22 5.19 -2.25 -13.35
CA GLY A 22 5.83 -2.69 -12.10
C GLY A 22 4.84 -3.04 -10.98
N SER A 23 5.32 -3.65 -9.90
CA SER A 23 4.53 -3.89 -8.68
C SER A 23 4.29 -2.63 -7.83
N ASP A 24 4.89 -1.51 -8.21
CA ASP A 24 4.80 -0.23 -7.50
C ASP A 24 3.58 0.59 -7.98
N ARG A 25 2.42 0.28 -7.39
CA ARG A 25 1.17 1.02 -7.63
C ARG A 25 1.27 2.50 -7.27
N GLY A 26 2.11 2.85 -6.30
CA GLY A 26 2.33 4.24 -5.88
C GLY A 26 2.99 5.05 -6.99
N ARG A 27 4.04 4.51 -7.61
CA ARG A 27 4.69 5.11 -8.79
C ARG A 27 3.73 5.23 -9.96
N CYS A 28 2.98 4.18 -10.28
CA CYS A 28 1.94 4.23 -11.32
C CYS A 28 0.96 5.38 -11.08
N CYS A 29 0.43 5.52 -9.86
CA CYS A 29 -0.51 6.58 -9.55
C CYS A 29 0.09 7.98 -9.61
N ARG A 30 1.36 8.19 -9.24
CA ARG A 30 2.01 9.50 -9.41
C ARG A 30 2.05 9.93 -10.88
N PHE A 31 2.40 9.03 -11.79
CA PHE A 31 2.42 9.29 -13.23
C PHE A 31 1.02 9.52 -13.82
N VAL A 32 0.05 8.68 -13.46
CA VAL A 32 -1.33 8.82 -13.94
C VAL A 32 -1.94 10.15 -13.46
N ASN A 33 -1.72 10.52 -12.19
CA ASN A 33 -2.18 11.80 -11.66
C ASN A 33 -1.53 12.99 -12.37
N ALA A 34 -0.24 12.90 -12.69
CA ALA A 34 0.48 13.95 -13.41
C ALA A 34 -0.12 14.20 -14.82
N ILE A 35 -0.37 13.14 -15.59
CA ILE A 35 -0.97 13.24 -16.93
C ILE A 35 -2.39 13.82 -16.88
N VAL A 36 -3.20 13.39 -15.91
CA VAL A 36 -4.56 13.92 -15.72
C VAL A 36 -4.52 15.40 -15.33
N ALA A 37 -3.60 15.80 -14.46
CA ALA A 37 -3.45 17.18 -14.03
C ALA A 37 -2.95 18.09 -15.17
N ILE A 38 -2.08 17.62 -16.06
CA ILE A 38 -1.67 18.35 -17.27
C ILE A 38 -2.85 18.55 -18.23
N SER A 39 -3.67 17.51 -18.42
CA SER A 39 -4.88 17.65 -19.23
C SER A 39 -5.86 18.65 -18.61
N MET A 40 -6.01 18.62 -17.28
CA MET A 40 -6.83 19.57 -16.54
C MET A 40 -6.29 21.00 -16.65
N SER A 41 -4.97 21.22 -16.61
CA SER A 41 -4.41 22.57 -16.78
C SER A 41 -4.67 23.15 -18.17
N ARG A 42 -4.68 22.31 -19.21
CA ARG A 42 -5.10 22.73 -20.57
C ARG A 42 -6.57 23.14 -20.61
N TYR A 43 -7.44 22.35 -19.98
CA TYR A 43 -8.86 22.67 -19.85
C TYR A 43 -9.08 23.98 -19.07
N THR A 44 -8.36 24.17 -17.97
CA THR A 44 -8.40 25.39 -17.17
C THR A 44 -7.90 26.60 -17.94
N ASN A 45 -6.84 26.47 -18.73
CA ASN A 45 -6.37 27.56 -19.58
C ASN A 45 -7.44 27.99 -20.62
N ALA A 46 -8.21 27.03 -21.14
CA ALA A 46 -9.26 27.30 -22.12
C ALA A 46 -10.56 27.87 -21.51
N THR A 47 -10.86 27.55 -20.25
CA THR A 47 -12.18 27.83 -19.63
C THR A 47 -12.13 28.70 -18.39
N SER A 48 -10.93 28.96 -17.85
CA SER A 48 -10.68 29.52 -16.51
C SER A 48 -11.27 28.70 -15.34
N GLN A 49 -11.85 27.53 -15.60
CA GLN A 49 -12.45 26.66 -14.58
C GLN A 49 -11.42 25.65 -14.05
N LEU A 50 -11.39 25.43 -12.74
CA LEU A 50 -10.48 24.48 -12.07
C LEU A 50 -10.99 23.02 -12.11
N ALA A 51 -12.22 22.80 -12.59
CA ALA A 51 -12.83 21.49 -12.69
C ALA A 51 -13.84 21.40 -13.84
N VAL A 52 -14.06 20.18 -14.35
CA VAL A 52 -15.06 19.87 -15.38
C VAL A 52 -16.47 19.85 -14.76
N PRO A 53 -17.52 20.34 -15.46
CA PRO A 53 -18.90 20.32 -14.97
C PRO A 53 -19.41 18.92 -14.59
N SER A 54 -20.34 18.86 -13.62
CA SER A 54 -20.84 17.61 -13.03
C SER A 54 -21.47 16.71 -14.08
N SER A 55 -22.20 17.33 -15.01
CA SER A 55 -22.85 16.69 -16.16
C SER A 55 -21.89 15.98 -17.10
N SER A 56 -20.60 16.37 -17.12
CA SER A 56 -19.56 15.79 -17.97
C SER A 56 -18.56 14.92 -17.21
N SER A 57 -18.53 14.97 -15.87
CA SER A 57 -17.56 14.23 -15.03
C SER A 57 -17.60 12.71 -15.23
N VAL A 58 -18.79 12.12 -15.28
CA VAL A 58 -18.99 10.67 -15.52
C VAL A 58 -18.51 10.27 -16.92
N ILE A 59 -18.79 11.11 -17.92
CA ILE A 59 -18.35 10.91 -19.31
C ILE A 59 -16.83 11.03 -19.38
N CYS A 60 -16.23 11.98 -18.65
CA CYS A 60 -14.79 12.13 -18.56
C CYS A 60 -14.09 10.97 -17.87
N LEU A 61 -14.63 10.44 -16.77
CA LEU A 61 -14.05 9.26 -16.12
C LEU A 61 -14.01 8.07 -17.08
N LYS A 62 -15.10 7.86 -17.84
CA LYS A 62 -15.16 6.81 -18.87
C LYS A 62 -14.17 7.06 -20.00
N ALA A 63 -14.08 8.30 -20.50
CA ALA A 63 -13.14 8.67 -21.55
C ALA A 63 -11.69 8.48 -21.12
N ILE A 64 -11.31 8.96 -19.93
CA ILE A 64 -9.97 8.77 -19.36
C ILE A 64 -9.67 7.28 -19.20
N SER A 65 -10.60 6.51 -18.65
CA SER A 65 -10.41 5.07 -18.50
C SER A 65 -10.17 4.38 -19.84
N ALA A 66 -10.91 4.77 -20.88
CA ALA A 66 -10.73 4.25 -22.23
C ALA A 66 -9.37 4.68 -22.83
N THR A 67 -8.97 5.93 -22.66
CA THR A 67 -7.67 6.46 -23.13
C THR A 67 -6.50 5.76 -22.44
N LEU A 68 -6.55 5.56 -21.13
CA LEU A 68 -5.49 4.85 -20.40
C LEU A 68 -5.41 3.38 -20.85
N LEU A 69 -6.56 2.72 -21.02
CA LEU A 69 -6.62 1.35 -21.50
C LEU A 69 -6.08 1.20 -22.94
N SER A 70 -6.44 2.13 -23.85
CA SER A 70 -5.94 2.11 -25.23
C SER A 70 -4.43 2.33 -25.33
N ASN A 71 -3.84 2.98 -24.33
CA ASN A 71 -2.40 3.17 -24.21
C ASN A 71 -1.70 2.04 -23.41
N GLY A 72 -2.39 0.94 -23.10
CA GLY A 72 -1.79 -0.25 -22.49
C GLY A 72 -1.71 -0.24 -20.96
N LEU A 73 -2.42 0.65 -20.27
CA LEU A 73 -2.52 0.62 -18.80
C LEU A 73 -3.60 -0.37 -18.32
N PRO A 74 -3.49 -0.87 -17.07
CA PRO A 74 -4.50 -1.73 -16.46
C PRO A 74 -5.90 -1.10 -16.44
N SER A 75 -6.94 -1.89 -16.69
CA SER A 75 -8.34 -1.42 -16.75
C SER A 75 -8.87 -0.82 -15.44
N ASN A 76 -8.27 -1.16 -14.30
CA ASN A 76 -8.64 -0.65 -12.97
C ASN A 76 -7.79 0.55 -12.51
N VAL A 77 -6.91 1.10 -13.36
CA VAL A 77 -6.00 2.21 -13.00
C VAL A 77 -6.72 3.45 -12.50
N THR A 78 -7.85 3.77 -13.09
CA THR A 78 -8.68 4.92 -12.69
C THR A 78 -9.28 4.74 -11.30
N ALA A 79 -9.58 3.50 -10.92
CA ALA A 79 -10.14 3.14 -9.61
C ALA A 79 -9.05 3.13 -8.53
N PHE A 80 -7.95 2.37 -8.72
CA PHE A 80 -6.93 2.26 -7.68
C PHE A 80 -6.10 3.55 -7.49
N CYS A 81 -6.02 4.42 -8.49
CA CYS A 81 -5.40 5.75 -8.35
C CYS A 81 -6.37 6.85 -7.89
N GLY A 82 -7.64 6.51 -7.65
CA GLY A 82 -8.62 7.43 -7.09
C GLY A 82 -8.92 8.63 -7.99
N LEU A 83 -8.97 8.46 -9.32
CA LEU A 83 -9.19 9.57 -10.25
C LEU A 83 -10.61 10.17 -10.15
N GLY A 84 -11.57 9.43 -9.60
CA GLY A 84 -12.95 9.87 -9.38
C GLY A 84 -13.06 11.18 -8.59
N THR A 85 -12.19 11.39 -7.59
CA THR A 85 -12.17 12.61 -6.77
C THR A 85 -11.34 13.74 -7.37
N LYS A 86 -10.59 13.46 -8.45
CA LYS A 86 -9.62 14.40 -9.06
C LYS A 86 -10.14 15.17 -10.27
N ILE A 87 -11.28 14.75 -10.82
CA ILE A 87 -11.87 15.37 -12.03
C ILE A 87 -13.34 15.78 -11.88
N ALA A 88 -14.00 15.41 -10.77
CA ALA A 88 -15.43 15.64 -10.56
C ALA A 88 -15.71 16.86 -9.67
N THR A 89 -16.83 17.55 -9.91
CA THR A 89 -17.28 18.82 -9.30
C THR A 89 -17.45 18.90 -7.79
N ASN A 90 -17.18 17.84 -7.02
CA ASN A 90 -16.93 18.04 -5.59
C ASN A 90 -15.59 18.78 -5.34
N PHE A 91 -14.88 19.12 -6.43
CA PHE A 91 -13.70 19.95 -6.56
C PHE A 91 -13.87 21.43 -6.15
N HIS A 92 -14.65 21.73 -5.12
CA HIS A 92 -14.65 23.07 -4.55
C HIS A 92 -13.48 23.14 -3.58
N CYS A 93 -12.36 23.73 -4.02
CA CYS A 93 -11.28 24.05 -3.10
C CYS A 93 -11.76 25.15 -2.16
N LYS A 94 -12.51 24.80 -1.10
CA LYS A 94 -13.18 25.74 -0.19
C LYS A 94 -13.98 26.81 -0.93
N GLY A 95 -14.74 26.42 -1.94
CA GLY A 95 -15.56 27.34 -2.76
C GLY A 95 -14.83 28.02 -3.92
N ARG A 96 -13.54 27.76 -4.14
CA ARG A 96 -12.81 28.22 -5.34
C ARG A 96 -13.06 27.25 -6.49
N THR A 97 -13.53 27.80 -7.60
CA THR A 97 -13.97 27.08 -8.81
C THR A 97 -13.24 27.53 -10.07
N ASN A 98 -12.67 28.73 -10.05
CA ASN A 98 -11.96 29.32 -11.18
C ASN A 98 -10.61 29.92 -10.77
N ILE A 99 -9.78 30.26 -11.75
CA ILE A 99 -8.44 30.83 -11.55
C ILE A 99 -8.50 32.11 -10.70
N GLU A 100 -9.41 33.03 -11.00
CA GLU A 100 -9.51 34.34 -10.34
C GLU A 100 -9.80 34.21 -8.83
N GLU A 101 -10.71 33.31 -8.45
CA GLU A 101 -11.01 32.97 -7.06
C GLU A 101 -9.81 32.34 -6.34
N MET A 102 -9.01 31.55 -7.04
CA MET A 102 -7.80 30.96 -6.48
C MET A 102 -6.71 32.03 -6.29
N GLU A 103 -6.52 32.91 -7.27
CA GLU A 103 -5.49 33.95 -7.26
C GLU A 103 -5.78 35.07 -6.24
N SER A 104 -7.06 35.39 -6.04
CA SER A 104 -7.51 36.33 -5.01
C SER A 104 -7.38 35.78 -3.59
N THR A 105 -7.04 34.51 -3.42
CA THR A 105 -6.88 33.92 -2.09
C THR A 105 -5.60 34.44 -1.40
N PRO A 106 -5.68 34.87 -0.12
CA PRO A 106 -4.53 35.40 0.61
C PRO A 106 -3.31 34.46 0.54
N LYS A 107 -2.13 35.04 0.32
CA LYS A 107 -0.82 34.36 0.19
C LYS A 107 -0.64 33.51 -1.08
N PHE A 108 -1.60 33.46 -2.01
CA PHE A 108 -1.40 32.75 -3.28
C PHE A 108 -0.31 33.39 -4.16
N GLN A 109 -0.15 34.72 -4.09
CA GLN A 109 0.93 35.45 -4.78
C GLN A 109 2.34 34.95 -4.44
N GLU A 110 2.55 34.47 -3.20
CA GLU A 110 3.83 33.88 -2.79
C GLU A 110 4.10 32.55 -3.51
N VAL A 111 3.04 31.77 -3.76
CA VAL A 111 3.11 30.52 -4.52
C VAL A 111 3.43 30.83 -5.98
N GLN A 112 2.72 31.79 -6.58
CA GLN A 112 2.97 32.23 -7.96
C GLN A 112 4.44 32.61 -8.15
N LEU A 113 4.96 33.53 -7.32
CA LEU A 113 6.35 34.00 -7.38
C LEU A 113 7.38 32.87 -7.28
N LYS A 114 7.16 31.89 -6.40
CA LYS A 114 8.10 30.79 -6.18
C LYS A 114 8.00 29.67 -7.23
N CYS A 115 6.97 29.69 -8.07
CA CYS A 115 6.70 28.65 -9.07
C CYS A 115 6.78 29.15 -10.54
N VAL A 116 7.27 30.38 -10.79
CA VAL A 116 7.38 30.97 -12.15
C VAL A 116 8.43 30.29 -13.04
N GLN A 117 9.52 29.78 -12.46
CA GLN A 117 10.66 29.23 -13.22
C GLN A 117 10.41 27.78 -13.68
N PRO A 118 11.13 27.28 -14.71
CA PRO A 118 11.10 25.86 -15.06
C PRO A 118 11.47 25.00 -13.84
N LEU A 119 10.56 24.11 -13.45
CA LEU A 119 10.70 23.32 -12.22
C LEU A 119 11.25 21.93 -12.57
N SER A 120 12.56 21.76 -12.55
CA SER A 120 13.12 20.40 -12.57
C SER A 120 12.88 19.71 -11.23
N SER A 121 12.51 18.42 -11.24
CA SER A 121 12.19 17.61 -10.04
C SER A 121 13.33 17.52 -9.00
N SER A 122 14.56 17.86 -9.38
CA SER A 122 15.73 17.93 -8.48
C SER A 122 16.26 19.35 -8.21
N SER A 123 15.51 20.39 -8.61
CA SER A 123 15.95 21.79 -8.45
C SER A 123 15.57 22.39 -7.11
N GLU A 124 16.40 23.32 -6.63
CA GLU A 124 16.08 24.15 -5.45
C GLU A 124 14.78 24.95 -5.66
N SER A 125 14.52 25.36 -6.91
CA SER A 125 13.28 26.04 -7.32
C SER A 125 12.04 25.16 -7.13
N CYS A 126 12.11 23.87 -7.48
CA CYS A 126 11.02 22.92 -7.23
C CYS A 126 10.70 22.81 -5.74
N ARG A 127 11.73 22.69 -4.89
CA ARG A 127 11.54 22.64 -3.43
C ARG A 127 10.93 23.94 -2.88
N LYS A 128 11.36 25.10 -3.38
CA LYS A 128 10.79 26.41 -3.00
C LYS A 128 9.31 26.52 -3.42
N CYS A 129 8.97 26.10 -4.63
CA CYS A 129 7.61 26.07 -5.14
C CYS A 129 6.71 25.14 -4.30
N LEU A 130 7.12 23.89 -4.09
CA LEU A 130 6.38 22.92 -3.28
C LEU A 130 6.12 23.42 -1.86
N ASN A 131 7.15 23.95 -1.20
CA ASN A 131 7.02 24.49 0.16
C ASN A 131 6.05 25.67 0.22
N ALA A 132 6.05 26.54 -0.79
CA ALA A 132 5.12 27.65 -0.90
C ALA A 132 3.68 27.13 -1.04
N SER A 133 3.45 26.19 -1.97
CA SER A 133 2.15 25.56 -2.20
C SER A 133 1.62 24.88 -0.94
N ILE A 134 2.45 24.12 -0.23
CA ILE A 134 2.05 23.46 1.04
C ILE A 134 1.69 24.50 2.10
N THR A 135 2.48 25.57 2.22
CA THR A 135 2.21 26.65 3.19
C THR A 135 0.90 27.36 2.85
N PHE A 136 0.64 27.65 1.58
CA PHE A 136 -0.62 28.21 1.11
C PHE A 136 -1.81 27.30 1.45
N LEU A 137 -1.72 26.01 1.12
CA LEU A 137 -2.79 25.03 1.38
C LEU A 137 -3.11 24.92 2.88
N ARG A 138 -2.09 24.98 3.75
CA ARG A 138 -2.28 25.00 5.22
C ARG A 138 -2.98 26.28 5.71
N ASN A 139 -2.75 27.42 5.05
CA ASN A 139 -3.45 28.67 5.39
C ASN A 139 -4.87 28.71 4.82
N LEU A 140 -5.11 28.07 3.67
CA LEU A 140 -6.41 27.98 3.02
C LEU A 140 -7.35 27.00 3.73
N GLY A 141 -6.81 25.89 4.24
CA GLY A 141 -7.55 24.87 4.97
C GLY A 141 -7.16 24.84 6.44
N GLY A 142 -7.86 25.60 7.28
CA GLY A 142 -7.92 25.28 8.71
C GLY A 142 -8.48 23.86 8.87
N THR A 143 -7.63 22.92 9.28
CA THR A 143 -7.93 21.56 9.80
C THR A 143 -9.14 20.79 9.23
N GLU A 144 -9.48 20.92 7.95
CA GLU A 144 -10.68 20.28 7.39
C GLU A 144 -10.37 19.47 6.14
N ASP A 145 -10.54 18.15 6.29
CA ASP A 145 -10.65 17.10 5.25
C ASP A 145 -9.45 16.91 4.29
N ASN A 146 -8.84 15.72 4.34
CA ASN A 146 -7.75 15.32 3.44
C ASN A 146 -8.21 15.22 1.97
N THR A 147 -9.49 14.96 1.72
CA THR A 147 -10.09 15.07 0.39
C THR A 147 -10.06 16.51 -0.09
N THR A 148 -10.42 17.47 0.77
CA THR A 148 -10.34 18.91 0.45
C THR A 148 -8.89 19.37 0.26
N PHE A 149 -7.96 18.88 1.06
CA PHE A 149 -6.53 19.17 0.87
C PHE A 149 -6.02 18.65 -0.47
N SER A 150 -6.33 17.40 -0.85
CA SER A 150 -5.93 16.84 -2.15
C SER A 150 -6.58 17.60 -3.31
N ILE A 151 -7.86 17.95 -3.20
CA ILE A 151 -8.58 18.76 -4.20
C ILE A 151 -7.92 20.14 -4.34
N CYS A 152 -7.67 20.82 -3.22
CA CYS A 152 -7.04 22.13 -3.22
C CYS A 152 -5.60 22.09 -3.74
N ARG A 153 -4.88 21.00 -3.46
CA ARG A 153 -3.53 20.78 -3.96
C ARG A 153 -3.53 20.64 -5.49
N ASP A 154 -4.44 19.83 -6.02
CA ASP A 154 -4.56 19.62 -7.46
C ASP A 154 -5.07 20.90 -8.16
N ALA A 155 -6.00 21.64 -7.54
CA ALA A 155 -6.44 22.96 -7.99
C ALA A 155 -5.27 23.98 -8.00
N THR A 156 -4.45 23.98 -6.95
CA THR A 156 -3.24 24.83 -6.85
C THR A 156 -2.27 24.52 -7.98
N PHE A 157 -2.01 23.24 -8.26
CA PHE A 157 -1.20 22.83 -9.39
C PHE A 157 -1.76 23.36 -10.71
N VAL A 158 -3.04 23.12 -10.96
CA VAL A 158 -3.72 23.51 -12.20
C VAL A 158 -3.64 25.03 -12.42
N THR A 159 -3.84 25.83 -11.37
CA THR A 159 -3.69 27.30 -11.42
C THR A 159 -2.25 27.73 -11.71
N ILE A 160 -1.25 27.11 -11.07
CA ILE A 160 0.17 27.43 -11.33
C ILE A 160 0.57 26.98 -12.74
N ALA A 161 0.06 25.85 -13.21
CA ALA A 161 0.32 25.30 -14.53
C ALA A 161 -0.34 26.13 -15.64
N SER A 162 -1.46 26.80 -15.38
CA SER A 162 -2.05 27.79 -16.30
C SER A 162 -1.31 29.12 -16.33
N TYR A 163 -0.43 29.39 -15.37
CA TYR A 163 0.34 30.64 -15.29
C TYR A 163 1.69 30.54 -16.02
N GLY A 164 1.91 31.35 -17.04
CA GLY A 164 3.14 31.35 -17.85
C GLY A 164 3.03 30.52 -19.13
N ASP A 165 4.16 30.26 -19.78
CA ASP A 165 4.17 29.51 -21.04
C ASP A 165 3.65 28.08 -20.84
N SER A 166 2.69 27.65 -21.66
CA SER A 166 2.04 26.33 -21.58
C SER A 166 3.03 25.17 -21.71
N ASP A 167 4.19 25.46 -22.28
CA ASP A 167 5.27 24.52 -22.56
C ASP A 167 5.95 23.99 -21.28
N PHE A 168 5.74 24.63 -20.12
CA PHE A 168 6.34 24.20 -18.83
C PHE A 168 5.37 23.46 -17.89
N ALA A 169 4.16 23.14 -18.34
CA ALA A 169 3.21 22.36 -17.53
C ALA A 169 3.78 20.98 -17.14
N ASN A 170 4.58 20.38 -18.02
CA ASN A 170 5.20 19.07 -17.79
C ASN A 170 6.34 19.13 -16.77
N ASP A 171 7.12 20.21 -16.74
CA ASP A 171 8.15 20.46 -15.72
C ASP A 171 7.51 20.67 -14.35
N LYS A 172 6.48 21.53 -14.31
CA LYS A 172 5.68 21.75 -13.09
C LYS A 172 5.07 20.44 -12.61
N ALA A 173 4.53 19.60 -13.50
CA ALA A 173 3.97 18.30 -13.14
C ALA A 173 5.05 17.34 -12.63
N SER A 174 6.21 17.32 -13.27
CA SER A 174 7.37 16.52 -12.85
C SER A 174 7.81 16.87 -11.43
N CYS A 175 7.85 18.16 -11.10
CA CYS A 175 8.10 18.62 -9.74
C CYS A 175 6.95 18.28 -8.77
N PHE A 176 5.72 18.63 -9.12
CA PHE A 176 4.57 18.58 -8.22
C PHE A 176 4.13 17.15 -7.87
N PHE A 177 4.24 16.23 -8.82
CA PHE A 177 3.90 14.82 -8.64
C PHE A 177 5.13 13.93 -8.40
N ASN A 178 6.33 14.52 -8.34
CA ASN A 178 7.60 13.82 -8.16
C ASN A 178 7.81 12.68 -9.20
N VAL A 179 7.69 13.05 -10.47
CA VAL A 179 7.88 12.17 -11.64
C VAL A 179 8.94 12.74 -12.57
N LYS A 180 9.51 11.90 -13.45
CA LYS A 180 10.53 12.29 -14.43
C LYS A 180 10.15 11.75 -15.81
N GLY A 181 10.59 12.42 -16.87
CA GLY A 181 10.44 11.95 -18.25
C GLY A 181 9.10 12.29 -18.93
N LEU A 182 8.44 13.38 -18.53
CA LEU A 182 7.22 13.88 -19.19
C LEU A 182 7.53 14.82 -20.38
N GLU A 183 8.61 14.63 -21.14
CA GLU A 183 9.06 15.62 -22.16
C GLU A 183 8.13 15.73 -23.38
N HIS A 184 8.06 16.92 -24.02
CA HIS A 184 7.23 17.20 -25.22
C HIS A 184 7.83 16.60 -26.51
N GLN A 185 6.96 16.13 -27.42
CA GLN A 185 7.27 16.13 -28.86
C GLN A 185 6.87 17.49 -29.48
N PRO A 186 7.74 18.19 -30.22
CA PRO A 186 7.38 19.42 -30.90
C PRO A 186 6.51 19.14 -32.14
N VAL A 187 5.30 19.73 -32.19
CA VAL A 187 4.35 19.59 -33.30
C VAL A 187 4.68 20.61 -34.40
N LEU A 188 5.02 20.12 -35.60
CA LEU A 188 5.11 20.92 -36.82
C LEU A 188 3.69 21.15 -37.38
N TRP A 189 3.16 22.37 -37.25
CA TRP A 189 1.84 22.78 -37.74
C TRP A 189 1.72 22.69 -39.27
N LYS A 190 0.68 22.02 -39.77
CA LYS A 190 0.09 22.27 -41.10
C LYS A 190 -1.39 22.63 -40.92
N PRO A 191 -1.92 23.67 -41.59
CA PRO A 191 -3.27 24.16 -41.35
C PRO A 191 -4.35 23.25 -41.98
N PRO A 192 -5.59 23.28 -41.45
CA PRO A 192 -6.64 22.32 -41.78
C PRO A 192 -7.42 22.68 -43.05
N ALA A 193 -7.66 21.68 -43.91
CA ALA A 193 -8.66 21.76 -44.97
C ALA A 193 -10.04 21.41 -44.41
N SER A 194 -11.04 22.20 -44.80
CA SER A 194 -12.44 22.14 -44.39
C SER A 194 -13.16 20.86 -44.84
N ALA A 195 -14.17 20.49 -44.03
CA ALA A 195 -14.99 19.28 -44.11
C ALA A 195 -15.79 19.11 -45.42
N PRO A 196 -16.13 17.87 -45.83
CA PRO A 196 -17.11 17.64 -46.87
C PRO A 196 -18.52 17.41 -46.29
N SER A 197 -19.49 18.17 -46.79
CA SER A 197 -20.93 17.89 -46.67
C SER A 197 -21.41 17.02 -47.82
N ALA A 198 -22.43 16.21 -47.54
CA ALA A 198 -22.96 15.15 -48.38
C ALA A 198 -23.69 15.61 -49.66
N SER A 199 -23.40 14.90 -50.75
CA SER A 199 -24.23 14.46 -51.89
C SER A 199 -25.30 15.39 -52.51
N VAL A 200 -25.32 15.49 -53.86
CA VAL A 200 -26.34 14.86 -54.74
C VAL A 200 -26.29 15.42 -56.20
N TYR A 201 -26.40 14.50 -57.18
CA TYR A 201 -26.82 14.58 -58.62
C TYR A 201 -26.16 15.55 -59.64
N SER A 202 -25.59 14.99 -60.72
CA SER A 202 -26.15 15.01 -62.12
C SER A 202 -25.08 14.94 -63.22
N ARG A 203 -25.46 14.30 -64.33
CA ARG A 203 -24.67 13.88 -65.51
C ARG A 203 -24.67 14.99 -66.64
N PRO A 204 -24.18 14.76 -67.89
CA PRO A 204 -23.01 15.40 -68.48
C PRO A 204 -23.30 16.21 -69.78
N SER A 205 -22.23 16.57 -70.51
CA SER A 205 -22.12 16.85 -71.98
C SER A 205 -21.83 18.34 -72.36
N PRO A 206 -21.48 18.68 -73.62
CA PRO A 206 -20.32 18.23 -74.39
C PRO A 206 -19.68 19.33 -75.32
N VAL A 207 -18.69 18.92 -76.12
CA VAL A 207 -18.30 19.37 -77.49
C VAL A 207 -17.79 20.82 -77.71
N TYR A 208 -16.51 20.96 -78.15
CA TYR A 208 -16.14 21.34 -79.53
C TYR A 208 -14.61 21.25 -79.75
N SER A 209 -14.22 20.62 -80.85
CA SER A 209 -12.87 20.56 -81.46
C SER A 209 -12.57 21.85 -82.27
N PRO A 210 -11.60 21.92 -83.22
CA PRO A 210 -10.36 21.14 -83.48
C PRO A 210 -9.12 22.01 -83.85
N ALA A 211 -7.94 21.38 -83.99
CA ALA A 211 -6.90 21.54 -85.04
C ALA A 211 -5.53 21.04 -84.48
N SER A 212 -5.09 19.79 -84.68
CA SER A 212 -4.46 19.14 -85.85
C SER A 212 -3.01 19.58 -86.17
N ALA A 213 -2.04 18.69 -85.92
CA ALA A 213 -1.13 18.14 -86.96
C ALA A 213 -0.14 17.08 -86.39
N HIS A 214 -0.43 15.80 -86.72
CA HIS A 214 0.43 14.68 -87.17
C HIS A 214 1.71 14.29 -86.41
N SER A 215 1.83 13.11 -85.78
CA SER A 215 1.89 11.71 -86.30
C SER A 215 3.09 11.44 -87.23
N SER A 216 3.98 10.48 -86.94
CA SER A 216 3.76 9.06 -87.29
C SER A 216 4.67 8.09 -86.52
N ILE A 217 4.13 6.87 -86.38
CA ILE A 217 4.61 5.68 -85.67
C ILE A 217 5.73 4.94 -86.43
N ALA A 218 6.70 4.38 -85.70
CA ALA A 218 7.33 3.11 -86.10
C ALA A 218 7.84 2.31 -84.88
N LEU A 219 7.41 1.06 -84.87
CA LEU A 219 7.78 -0.15 -84.10
C LEU A 219 9.26 -0.25 -83.66
N ILE A 220 9.55 -0.83 -82.47
CA ILE A 220 10.54 -1.92 -82.21
C ILE A 220 10.61 -2.31 -80.71
N LYS A 221 10.91 -3.60 -80.50
CA LYS A 221 11.04 -4.44 -79.29
C LYS A 221 11.92 -3.91 -78.13
N ASN A 222 11.58 -4.43 -76.94
CA ASN A 222 12.39 -4.73 -75.74
C ASN A 222 13.91 -4.51 -75.81
N THR A 223 14.46 -3.85 -74.77
CA THR A 223 15.63 -4.32 -73.99
C THR A 223 15.73 -3.67 -72.59
N HIS A 224 15.72 -4.53 -71.57
CA HIS A 224 16.57 -4.54 -70.36
C HIS A 224 16.92 -3.24 -69.60
N SER A 225 16.57 -3.19 -68.30
CA SER A 225 17.26 -2.36 -67.30
C SER A 225 17.66 -3.22 -66.08
N GLN A 226 18.94 -3.61 -66.04
CA GLN A 226 19.64 -4.20 -64.90
C GLN A 226 20.23 -3.07 -64.03
N SER A 227 19.42 -2.42 -63.19
CA SER A 227 19.99 -1.42 -62.25
C SER A 227 19.35 -1.36 -60.86
N HIS A 228 18.28 -2.12 -60.58
CA HIS A 228 17.65 -2.10 -59.25
C HIS A 228 18.19 -3.15 -58.27
N LEU A 229 18.78 -4.25 -58.75
CA LEU A 229 19.25 -5.34 -57.87
C LEU A 229 20.52 -4.96 -57.08
N ALA A 230 21.45 -4.24 -57.71
CA ALA A 230 22.71 -3.84 -57.09
C ALA A 230 22.51 -2.82 -55.95
N VAL A 231 21.53 -1.92 -56.09
CA VAL A 231 21.20 -0.92 -55.06
C VAL A 231 20.56 -1.56 -53.83
N ILE A 232 19.67 -2.55 -54.02
CA ILE A 232 19.03 -3.28 -52.91
C ILE A 232 20.06 -4.10 -52.13
N LEU A 233 21.01 -4.74 -52.81
CA LEU A 233 22.09 -5.49 -52.18
C LEU A 233 23.04 -4.57 -51.39
N GLY A 234 23.35 -3.37 -51.91
CA GLY A 234 24.19 -2.39 -51.23
C GLY A 234 23.57 -1.88 -49.91
N VAL A 235 22.27 -1.58 -49.91
CA VAL A 235 21.56 -1.13 -48.71
C VAL A 235 21.47 -2.24 -47.66
N GLY A 236 21.20 -3.48 -48.07
CA GLY A 236 21.17 -4.64 -47.17
C GLY A 236 22.51 -4.90 -46.47
N ILE A 237 23.63 -4.78 -47.20
CA ILE A 237 24.97 -4.92 -46.62
C ILE A 237 25.26 -3.76 -45.65
N GLY A 238 24.87 -2.52 -45.99
CA GLY A 238 25.04 -1.37 -45.10
C GLY A 238 24.32 -1.54 -43.75
N VAL A 239 23.05 -1.99 -43.77
CA VAL A 239 22.24 -2.18 -42.57
C VAL A 239 22.78 -3.32 -41.69
N THR A 240 23.23 -4.41 -42.29
CA THR A 240 23.79 -5.54 -41.54
C THR A 240 25.12 -5.19 -40.88
N VAL A 241 26.00 -4.45 -41.57
CA VAL A 241 27.26 -3.95 -40.99
C VAL A 241 27.00 -2.94 -39.85
N ALA A 242 26.03 -2.04 -40.02
CA ALA A 242 25.62 -1.10 -38.97
C ALA A 242 25.04 -1.83 -37.74
N SER A 243 24.25 -2.89 -37.96
CA SER A 243 23.66 -3.67 -36.87
C SER A 243 24.71 -4.47 -36.10
N LEU A 244 25.67 -5.08 -36.81
CA LEU A 244 26.77 -5.83 -36.19
C LEU A 244 27.74 -4.92 -35.43
N SER A 245 28.01 -3.72 -35.95
CA SER A 245 28.85 -2.74 -35.25
C SER A 245 28.18 -2.20 -33.97
N LEU A 246 26.86 -1.97 -33.98
CA LEU A 246 26.11 -1.60 -32.78
C LEU A 246 26.11 -2.72 -31.73
N LEU A 247 25.94 -3.98 -32.15
CA LEU A 247 26.01 -5.14 -31.27
C LEU A 247 27.38 -5.27 -30.60
N LEU A 248 28.47 -5.08 -31.37
CA LEU A 248 29.84 -5.09 -30.85
C LEU A 248 30.06 -3.97 -29.84
N LEU A 249 29.54 -2.77 -30.11
CA LEU A 249 29.59 -1.62 -29.19
C LEU A 249 28.87 -1.93 -27.88
N LEU A 250 27.68 -2.54 -27.93
CA LEU A 250 26.94 -2.98 -26.74
C LEU A 250 27.73 -4.03 -25.93
N ILE A 251 28.35 -5.00 -26.60
CA ILE A 251 29.20 -6.02 -25.92
C ILE A 251 30.39 -5.34 -25.23
N ILE A 252 31.05 -4.37 -25.89
CA ILE A 252 32.16 -3.60 -25.30
C ILE A 252 31.68 -2.79 -24.09
N LEU A 253 30.51 -2.15 -24.16
CA LEU A 253 29.94 -1.38 -23.04
C LEU A 253 29.58 -2.29 -21.86
N ILE A 254 29.02 -3.47 -22.13
CA ILE A 254 28.72 -4.47 -21.10
C ILE A 254 30.01 -4.97 -20.45
N ASP A 255 31.05 -5.28 -21.23
CA ASP A 255 32.31 -5.78 -20.70
C ASP A 255 33.08 -4.70 -19.94
N LYS A 256 33.02 -3.44 -20.39
CA LYS A 256 33.55 -2.28 -19.66
C LYS A 256 32.84 -2.11 -18.32
N LYS A 257 31.50 -2.22 -18.29
CA LYS A 257 30.72 -2.13 -17.05
C LYS A 257 30.96 -3.32 -16.11
N ARG A 258 31.17 -4.53 -16.66
CA ARG A 258 31.58 -5.72 -15.88
C ARG A 258 32.99 -5.56 -15.31
N LYS A 259 33.93 -4.95 -16.04
CA LYS A 259 35.27 -4.63 -15.55
C LYS A 259 35.26 -3.54 -14.48
N GLU A 260 34.40 -2.53 -14.60
CA GLU A 260 34.19 -1.51 -13.56
C GLU A 260 33.63 -2.15 -12.27
N LEU A 261 32.66 -3.06 -12.38
CA LEU A 261 32.11 -3.82 -11.24
C LEU A 261 33.17 -4.72 -10.58
N LYS A 262 34.03 -5.38 -11.36
CA LYS A 262 35.15 -6.18 -10.81
C LYS A 262 36.27 -5.34 -10.21
N LYS A 263 36.51 -4.12 -10.73
CA LYS A 263 37.46 -3.17 -10.14
C LYS A 263 36.94 -2.59 -8.82
N SER A 264 35.62 -2.50 -8.66
CA SER A 264 34.96 -2.17 -7.38
C SER A 264 35.12 -3.26 -6.31
N GLU A 265 35.34 -4.52 -6.69
CA GLU A 265 35.57 -5.65 -5.76
C GLU A 265 37.06 -5.84 -5.38
N GLY A 266 37.99 -5.14 -6.03
CA GLY A 266 39.44 -5.36 -5.90
C GLY A 266 40.22 -4.38 -5.03
N THR A 267 39.57 -3.44 -4.32
CA THR A 267 40.29 -2.42 -3.53
C THR A 267 40.35 -2.80 -2.05
N ASN A 268 41.58 -2.98 -1.55
CA ASN A 268 41.99 -3.45 -0.21
C ASN A 268 40.94 -3.42 0.94
N PRO A 269 40.68 -4.56 1.61
CA PRO A 269 39.64 -4.70 2.63
C PRO A 269 39.94 -4.08 4.00
N SER A 270 41.11 -3.47 4.23
CA SER A 270 41.51 -3.06 5.57
C SER A 270 41.01 -1.66 6.00
N HIS A 271 40.73 -0.76 5.05
CA HIS A 271 40.32 0.61 5.38
C HIS A 271 38.79 0.75 5.46
N TRP A 272 38.04 0.14 4.53
CA TRP A 272 36.58 0.20 4.53
C TRP A 272 35.95 -0.66 5.64
N ASN A 273 36.60 -1.75 6.06
CA ASN A 273 36.14 -2.54 7.20
C ASN A 273 36.24 -1.78 8.53
N LYS A 274 37.19 -0.83 8.67
CA LYS A 274 37.24 0.05 9.85
C LYS A 274 36.16 1.12 9.83
N THR A 275 35.88 1.71 8.67
CA THR A 275 34.85 2.77 8.57
C THR A 275 33.42 2.21 8.60
N LEU A 276 33.19 1.00 8.05
CA LEU A 276 31.87 0.34 8.07
C LEU A 276 31.59 -0.38 9.40
N ALA A 277 32.62 -0.90 10.09
CA ALA A 277 32.47 -1.39 11.46
C ALA A 277 32.26 -0.24 12.47
N SER A 278 32.80 0.95 12.17
CA SER A 278 32.66 2.16 13.01
C SER A 278 31.23 2.73 13.02
N ASN A 279 30.38 2.43 12.03
CA ASN A 279 28.98 2.87 11.99
C ASN A 279 28.00 1.72 12.35
N THR A 280 28.45 0.81 13.22
CA THR A 280 27.52 0.01 14.03
C THR A 280 26.68 0.98 14.85
N CYS A 281 25.35 0.81 14.92
CA CYS A 281 24.37 1.65 15.63
C CYS A 281 25.06 2.51 16.70
N SER A 282 25.06 3.83 16.60
CA SER A 282 25.88 4.70 17.48
C SER A 282 25.69 4.43 18.98
N LYS A 283 24.57 3.80 19.37
CA LYS A 283 24.23 3.33 20.73
C LYS A 283 24.67 1.90 21.10
N LEU A 284 25.06 1.05 20.14
CA LEU A 284 25.57 -0.31 20.40
C LEU A 284 26.91 -0.28 21.15
N HIS A 285 27.68 0.80 21.03
CA HIS A 285 28.91 1.02 21.80
C HIS A 285 28.63 1.44 23.25
N ASP A 286 27.50 2.09 23.51
CA ASP A 286 27.07 2.47 24.87
C ASP A 286 26.57 1.24 25.66
N TRP A 287 25.86 0.33 24.97
CA TRP A 287 25.47 -0.99 25.51
C TRP A 287 26.63 -1.95 25.77
N ARG A 288 27.85 -1.58 25.36
CA ARG A 288 29.07 -2.36 25.63
C ARG A 288 29.67 -2.03 27.00
N ASN A 289 29.35 -0.85 27.57
CA ASN A 289 30.04 -0.31 28.75
C ASN A 289 29.08 0.13 29.88
N GLY A 290 27.76 0.06 29.71
CA GLY A 290 26.77 0.38 30.76
C GLY A 290 26.31 -0.86 31.57
N PRO A 291 25.92 -0.69 32.84
CA PRO A 291 25.33 -1.79 33.62
C PRO A 291 23.89 -2.04 33.13
N SER A 292 23.67 -3.27 32.65
CA SER A 292 22.40 -3.83 32.12
C SER A 292 22.06 -3.49 30.65
N SER A 293 22.53 -4.31 29.71
CA SER A 293 21.87 -4.44 28.41
C SER A 293 20.52 -5.14 28.61
N THR A 294 19.40 -4.50 28.29
CA THR A 294 18.03 -5.06 28.42
C THR A 294 17.84 -6.39 27.67
N PHE A 295 18.70 -6.69 26.69
CA PHE A 295 18.63 -7.89 25.84
C PHE A 295 19.89 -8.76 25.92
N LYS A 296 19.71 -10.08 25.87
CA LYS A 296 20.81 -11.04 25.84
C LYS A 296 21.51 -11.00 24.47
N ARG A 297 22.83 -10.83 24.48
CA ARG A 297 23.65 -10.94 23.28
C ARG A 297 24.02 -12.41 23.07
N PHE A 298 23.72 -12.93 21.89
CA PHE A 298 24.10 -14.27 21.46
C PHE A 298 25.24 -14.20 20.44
N SER A 299 26.11 -15.20 20.44
CA SER A 299 27.10 -15.39 19.38
C SER A 299 26.49 -16.12 18.18
N HIS A 300 27.07 -15.92 16.99
CA HIS A 300 26.66 -16.68 15.80
C HIS A 300 26.78 -18.19 16.03
N LYS A 301 27.81 -18.63 16.79
CA LYS A 301 28.04 -20.05 17.09
C LYS A 301 26.93 -20.64 17.96
N GLU A 302 26.44 -19.90 18.94
CA GLU A 302 25.31 -20.32 19.77
C GLU A 302 24.03 -20.41 18.94
N ILE A 303 23.75 -19.39 18.11
CA ILE A 303 22.58 -19.39 17.24
C ILE A 303 22.61 -20.58 16.29
N ARG A 304 23.73 -20.79 15.58
CA ARG A 304 23.89 -21.91 14.64
C ARG A 304 23.65 -23.27 15.30
N ARG A 305 24.11 -23.44 16.55
CA ARG A 305 23.86 -24.68 17.30
C ARG A 305 22.39 -24.80 17.71
N ALA A 306 21.81 -23.73 18.22
CA ALA A 306 20.43 -23.72 18.70
C ALA A 306 19.41 -23.94 17.58
N THR A 307 19.72 -23.47 16.35
CA THR A 307 18.88 -23.66 15.16
C THR A 307 19.20 -24.94 14.39
N ASP A 308 20.09 -25.80 14.90
CA ASP A 308 20.57 -27.01 14.21
C ASP A 308 21.02 -26.71 12.77
N ASP A 309 21.98 -25.79 12.65
CA ASP A 309 22.47 -25.25 11.37
C ASP A 309 21.37 -24.66 10.47
N PHE A 310 20.39 -23.99 11.10
CA PHE A 310 19.28 -23.33 10.43
C PHE A 310 18.35 -24.31 9.67
N SER A 311 18.14 -25.51 10.23
CA SER A 311 17.36 -26.59 9.60
C SER A 311 15.86 -26.33 9.58
N THR A 312 15.29 -25.82 10.69
CA THR A 312 13.84 -25.69 10.86
C THR A 312 13.37 -24.26 10.62
N ILE A 313 12.80 -24.02 9.43
CA ILE A 313 12.24 -22.72 9.04
C ILE A 313 10.79 -22.65 9.48
N ILE A 314 10.45 -21.58 10.20
CA ILE A 314 9.09 -21.30 10.68
C ILE A 314 8.49 -20.06 10.00
N GLY A 315 9.27 -19.31 9.22
CA GLY A 315 8.76 -18.19 8.44
C GLY A 315 9.76 -17.68 7.40
N ARG A 316 9.26 -17.18 6.27
CA ARG A 316 10.04 -16.46 5.24
C ARG A 316 9.29 -15.22 4.81
N GLY A 317 9.98 -14.08 4.76
CA GLY A 317 9.38 -12.82 4.33
C GLY A 317 10.40 -11.82 3.79
N GLY A 318 9.93 -10.61 3.46
CA GLY A 318 10.78 -9.53 2.97
C GLY A 318 11.88 -9.14 3.94
N PHE A 319 11.63 -9.31 5.24
CA PHE A 319 12.52 -8.90 6.34
C PHE A 319 13.52 -9.98 6.79
N GLY A 320 13.44 -11.20 6.26
CA GLY A 320 14.32 -12.27 6.72
C GLY A 320 13.75 -13.68 6.60
N THR A 321 14.54 -14.63 7.07
CA THR A 321 14.10 -16.01 7.33
C THR A 321 14.07 -16.24 8.83
N VAL A 322 13.00 -16.83 9.34
CA VAL A 322 12.82 -17.12 10.77
C VAL A 322 12.98 -18.62 11.01
N TYR A 323 13.79 -18.97 12.00
CA TYR A 323 14.12 -20.34 12.37
C TYR A 323 13.67 -20.64 13.79
N LYS A 324 13.24 -21.88 14.04
CA LYS A 324 13.07 -22.36 15.42
C LYS A 324 14.43 -22.64 16.03
N ALA A 325 14.64 -22.18 17.26
CA ALA A 325 15.87 -22.43 18.02
C ALA A 325 15.56 -23.05 19.37
N ARG A 326 16.42 -23.96 19.82
CA ARG A 326 16.44 -24.50 21.18
C ARG A 326 17.83 -24.31 21.77
N PHE A 327 17.95 -23.43 22.74
CA PHE A 327 19.20 -23.15 23.43
C PHE A 327 19.47 -24.17 24.56
N HIS A 328 20.71 -24.24 25.02
CA HIS A 328 21.18 -25.20 26.02
C HIS A 328 20.56 -24.98 27.42
N ASP A 329 20.15 -23.76 27.71
CA ASP A 329 19.44 -23.34 28.93
C ASP A 329 17.94 -23.71 28.90
N GLY A 330 17.49 -24.42 27.86
CA GLY A 330 16.09 -24.84 27.69
C GLY A 330 15.22 -23.83 26.95
N LEU A 331 15.71 -22.61 26.70
CA LEU A 331 14.98 -21.57 25.98
C LEU A 331 14.65 -22.02 24.55
N VAL A 332 13.36 -22.01 24.22
CA VAL A 332 12.86 -22.15 22.85
C VAL A 332 12.55 -20.76 22.30
N ALA A 333 13.04 -20.45 21.11
CA ALA A 333 12.96 -19.10 20.54
C ALA A 333 12.76 -19.11 19.02
N ALA A 334 12.30 -17.98 18.50
CA ALA A 334 12.26 -17.68 17.07
C ALA A 334 13.44 -16.79 16.68
N VAL A 335 14.30 -17.26 15.77
CA VAL A 335 15.50 -16.55 15.31
C VAL A 335 15.26 -16.00 13.91
N LYS A 336 15.06 -14.69 13.80
CA LYS A 336 14.96 -13.95 12.53
C LYS A 336 16.35 -13.59 12.03
N ARG A 337 16.77 -14.19 10.92
CA ARG A 337 18.00 -13.85 10.19
C ARG A 337 17.69 -12.78 9.15
N MET A 338 18.39 -11.65 9.23
CA MET A 338 18.23 -10.57 8.24
C MET A 338 18.96 -10.95 6.94
N ASN A 339 18.30 -10.78 5.78
CA ASN A 339 18.79 -11.32 4.51
C ASN A 339 19.80 -10.40 3.79
N LYS A 340 19.85 -9.10 4.10
CA LYS A 340 20.67 -8.11 3.35
C LYS A 340 21.36 -7.11 4.27
N ILE A 341 22.53 -6.63 3.87
CA ILE A 341 23.22 -5.49 4.50
C ILE A 341 22.35 -4.22 4.50
N ALA A 342 21.52 -4.04 3.46
CA ALA A 342 20.57 -2.92 3.36
C ALA A 342 19.45 -2.93 4.43
N GLN A 343 19.30 -4.01 5.21
CA GLN A 343 18.35 -4.12 6.32
C GLN A 343 18.98 -3.75 7.67
N GLN A 344 20.19 -3.19 7.68
CA GLN A 344 20.86 -2.74 8.89
C GLN A 344 20.07 -1.65 9.62
N ASP A 345 19.41 -0.74 8.89
CA ASP A 345 18.56 0.29 9.48
C ASP A 345 17.31 -0.31 10.14
N GLU A 346 16.67 -1.29 9.49
CA GLU A 346 15.51 -2.00 10.03
C GLU A 346 15.88 -2.79 11.29
N PHE A 347 17.03 -3.48 11.27
CA PHE A 347 17.57 -4.19 12.43
C PHE A 347 17.81 -3.24 13.61
N CYS A 348 18.50 -2.11 13.38
CA CYS A 348 18.81 -1.16 14.46
C CYS A 348 17.53 -0.52 15.01
N LYS A 349 16.59 -0.16 14.13
CA LYS A 349 15.32 0.44 14.50
C LYS A 349 14.43 -0.52 15.28
N GLU A 350 14.32 -1.77 14.83
CA GLU A 350 13.55 -2.81 15.52
C GLU A 350 14.14 -3.09 16.91
N MET A 351 15.48 -3.15 17.05
CA MET A 351 16.13 -3.23 18.36
C MET A 351 15.85 -2.02 19.27
N GLU A 352 15.92 -0.79 18.73
CA GLU A 352 15.73 0.43 19.50
C GLU A 352 14.28 0.61 19.96
N LEU A 353 13.32 0.17 19.15
CA LEU A 353 11.89 0.20 19.45
C LEU A 353 11.52 -0.93 20.41
N LEU A 354 11.89 -2.18 20.12
CA LEU A 354 11.55 -3.30 21.01
C LEU A 354 12.22 -3.16 22.38
N GLY A 355 13.38 -2.48 22.47
CA GLY A 355 14.04 -2.12 23.74
C GLY A 355 13.20 -1.38 24.76
N ARG A 356 12.16 -0.67 24.30
CA ARG A 356 11.28 0.14 25.16
C ARG A 356 9.83 -0.36 25.19
N LEU A 357 9.49 -1.37 24.40
CA LEU A 357 8.11 -1.87 24.29
C LEU A 357 7.94 -3.13 25.14
N HIS A 358 7.02 -3.04 26.11
CA HIS A 358 6.69 -4.15 27.00
C HIS A 358 5.17 -4.20 27.17
N HIS A 359 4.53 -5.15 26.50
CA HIS A 359 3.08 -5.33 26.56
C HIS A 359 2.73 -6.78 26.24
N ARG A 360 1.73 -7.33 26.95
CA ARG A 360 1.36 -8.76 26.86
C ARG A 360 0.93 -9.22 25.46
N HIS A 361 0.43 -8.29 24.64
CA HIS A 361 -0.01 -8.53 23.26
C HIS A 361 1.01 -8.06 22.21
N LEU A 362 2.28 -7.87 22.59
CA LEU A 362 3.38 -7.62 21.67
C LEU A 362 4.42 -8.75 21.80
N VAL A 363 4.99 -9.18 20.67
CA VAL A 363 6.03 -10.22 20.69
C VAL A 363 7.32 -9.65 21.28
N THR A 364 7.83 -10.34 22.29
CA THR A 364 8.99 -9.91 23.08
C THR A 364 10.30 -10.24 22.37
N LEU A 365 11.19 -9.27 22.28
CA LEU A 365 12.58 -9.49 21.88
C LEU A 365 13.36 -10.06 23.07
N VAL A 366 13.91 -11.25 22.92
CA VAL A 366 14.75 -11.91 23.94
C VAL A 366 16.21 -11.45 23.81
N GLY A 367 16.67 -11.30 22.57
CA GLY A 367 18.07 -11.04 22.31
C GLY A 367 18.41 -10.73 20.87
N PHE A 368 19.69 -10.56 20.62
CA PHE A 368 20.22 -10.28 19.29
C PHE A 368 21.60 -10.90 19.08
N CYS A 369 22.00 -11.02 17.81
CA CYS A 369 23.38 -11.25 17.42
C CYS A 369 23.77 -10.27 16.31
N ALA A 370 24.88 -9.58 16.53
CA ALA A 370 25.51 -8.70 15.55
C ALA A 370 27.00 -9.03 15.46
N GLU A 371 27.34 -9.98 14.58
CA GLU A 371 28.71 -10.46 14.36
C GLU A 371 29.04 -10.46 12.86
N ARG A 372 30.15 -9.82 12.47
CA ARG A 372 30.57 -9.69 11.06
C ARG A 372 29.43 -9.14 10.18
N HIS A 373 29.00 -9.90 9.17
CA HIS A 373 27.90 -9.57 8.25
C HIS A 373 26.56 -10.21 8.64
N GLU A 374 26.51 -10.93 9.77
CA GLU A 374 25.32 -11.63 10.21
C GLU A 374 24.57 -10.78 11.24
N ARG A 375 23.25 -10.71 11.08
CA ARG A 375 22.35 -9.98 11.96
C ARG A 375 21.17 -10.89 12.28
N PHE A 376 20.95 -11.13 13.57
CA PHE A 376 19.84 -11.94 14.05
C PHE A 376 19.10 -11.24 15.17
N LEU A 377 17.77 -11.34 15.14
CA LEU A 377 16.88 -10.99 16.24
C LEU A 377 16.27 -12.28 16.79
N ILE A 378 16.27 -12.41 18.11
CA ILE A 378 15.79 -13.58 18.83
C ILE A 378 14.56 -13.17 19.61
N TYR A 379 13.42 -13.79 19.31
CA TYR A 379 12.13 -13.52 19.94
C TYR A 379 11.66 -14.73 20.73
N GLU A 380 10.69 -14.52 21.62
CA GLU A 380 9.90 -15.63 22.16
C GLU A 380 9.31 -16.47 21.02
N TYR A 381 9.24 -17.78 21.25
CA TYR A 381 8.60 -18.69 20.29
C TYR A 381 7.08 -18.66 20.50
N MET A 382 6.34 -18.71 19.39
CA MET A 382 4.88 -18.65 19.38
C MET A 382 4.37 -20.01 18.89
N GLU A 383 3.87 -20.84 19.80
CA GLU A 383 3.62 -22.28 19.59
C GLU A 383 2.60 -22.55 18.48
N ASN A 384 1.57 -21.69 18.40
CA ASN A 384 0.49 -21.86 17.44
C ASN A 384 0.78 -21.19 16.08
N GLY A 385 1.89 -20.45 15.96
CA GLY A 385 2.30 -19.83 14.69
C GLY A 385 1.51 -18.55 14.41
N SER A 386 1.28 -18.25 13.14
CA SER A 386 0.60 -17.01 12.73
C SER A 386 -0.90 -17.20 12.53
N LEU A 387 -1.69 -16.16 12.78
CA LEU A 387 -3.13 -16.13 12.48
C LEU A 387 -3.41 -16.44 11.01
N LYS A 388 -2.54 -15.99 10.09
CA LYS A 388 -2.64 -16.29 8.66
C LYS A 388 -2.69 -17.80 8.39
N GLU A 389 -1.88 -18.59 9.10
CA GLU A 389 -1.86 -20.05 8.91
C GLU A 389 -3.18 -20.66 9.37
N HIS A 390 -3.75 -20.19 10.47
CA HIS A 390 -5.04 -20.65 10.96
C HIS A 390 -6.24 -20.26 10.10
N LEU A 391 -6.15 -19.14 9.37
CA LEU A 391 -7.23 -18.69 8.48
C LEU A 391 -7.14 -19.29 7.07
N HIS A 392 -5.93 -19.54 6.56
CA HIS A 392 -5.73 -19.85 5.14
C HIS A 392 -4.99 -21.16 4.86
N ALA A 393 -4.33 -21.77 5.85
CA ALA A 393 -3.60 -23.01 5.62
C ALA A 393 -4.50 -24.23 5.93
N PRO A 394 -4.67 -25.17 4.99
CA PRO A 394 -5.48 -26.37 5.21
C PRO A 394 -4.89 -27.32 6.26
N THR A 395 -3.63 -27.12 6.65
CA THR A 395 -2.92 -27.93 7.63
C THR A 395 -3.17 -27.53 9.07
N LYS A 396 -3.88 -26.42 9.31
CA LYS A 396 -4.22 -25.93 10.66
C LYS A 396 -5.72 -26.03 10.87
N ALA A 397 -6.12 -26.40 12.09
CA ALA A 397 -7.52 -26.39 12.47
C ALA A 397 -8.06 -24.95 12.43
N PRO A 398 -9.27 -24.73 11.87
CA PRO A 398 -9.94 -23.44 11.93
C PRO A 398 -10.13 -22.98 13.37
N LEU A 399 -9.96 -21.67 13.61
CA LEU A 399 -10.24 -21.09 14.91
C LEU A 399 -11.75 -20.98 15.09
N ASN A 400 -12.24 -21.39 16.27
CA ASN A 400 -13.63 -21.15 16.65
C ASN A 400 -13.91 -19.66 16.83
N TRP A 401 -15.19 -19.31 16.86
CA TRP A 401 -15.63 -17.91 16.96
C TRP A 401 -15.08 -17.20 18.19
N ARG A 402 -15.10 -17.86 19.36
CA ARG A 402 -14.64 -17.28 20.62
C ARG A 402 -13.16 -16.87 20.58
N ILE A 403 -12.30 -17.73 20.05
CA ILE A 403 -10.87 -17.43 19.90
C ILE A 403 -10.68 -16.26 18.92
N ARG A 404 -11.46 -16.20 17.84
CA ARG A 404 -11.40 -15.07 16.90
C ARG A 404 -11.73 -13.73 17.57
N LEU A 405 -12.76 -13.69 18.43
CA LEU A 405 -13.11 -12.49 19.19
C LEU A 405 -11.99 -12.07 20.16
N GLN A 406 -11.39 -13.04 20.85
CA GLN A 406 -10.26 -12.75 21.74
C GLN A 406 -9.08 -12.14 20.97
N ILE A 407 -8.75 -12.70 19.81
CA ILE A 407 -7.68 -12.16 18.93
C ILE A 407 -7.99 -10.73 18.49
N VAL A 408 -9.25 -10.43 18.15
CA VAL A 408 -9.70 -9.08 17.77
C VAL A 408 -9.44 -8.07 18.91
N ILE A 409 -9.73 -8.46 20.16
CA ILE A 409 -9.48 -7.65 21.36
C ILE A 409 -7.98 -7.49 21.63
N ASP A 410 -7.24 -8.59 21.64
CA ASP A 410 -5.80 -8.62 21.91
C ASP A 410 -5.01 -7.67 20.99
N VAL A 411 -5.34 -7.69 19.69
CA VAL A 411 -4.71 -6.81 18.69
C VAL A 411 -5.11 -5.34 18.90
N ALA A 412 -6.37 -5.06 19.27
CA ALA A 412 -6.80 -3.69 19.59
C ALA A 412 -6.09 -3.16 20.84
N ALA A 413 -5.91 -3.98 21.87
CA ALA A 413 -5.17 -3.63 23.08
C ALA A 413 -3.69 -3.36 22.78
N ALA A 414 -3.05 -4.18 21.93
CA ALA A 414 -1.69 -3.93 21.44
C ALA A 414 -1.56 -2.59 20.72
N LEU A 415 -2.50 -2.27 19.83
CA LEU A 415 -2.50 -1.00 19.10
C LEU A 415 -2.79 0.19 20.02
N GLU A 416 -3.67 0.04 21.01
CA GLU A 416 -3.91 1.08 22.01
C GLU A 416 -2.63 1.41 22.78
N TYR A 417 -1.89 0.38 23.22
CA TYR A 417 -0.58 0.53 23.84
C TYR A 417 0.39 1.36 22.97
N LEU A 418 0.50 1.02 21.69
CA LEU A 418 1.37 1.72 20.75
C LEU A 418 0.96 3.17 20.51
N HIS A 419 -0.34 3.43 20.36
CA HIS A 419 -0.87 4.75 19.99
C HIS A 419 -0.96 5.72 21.16
N PHE A 420 -1.20 5.24 22.38
CA PHE A 420 -1.53 6.10 23.53
C PHE A 420 -0.58 6.01 24.72
N TYR A 421 0.13 4.89 24.88
CA TYR A 421 0.97 4.66 26.07
C TYR A 421 2.47 4.70 25.76
N CYS A 422 2.85 4.66 24.48
CA CYS A 422 4.22 4.91 24.07
C CYS A 422 4.48 6.42 23.96
N ASP A 423 5.66 6.86 24.42
CA ASP A 423 6.15 8.22 24.23
C ASP A 423 7.47 8.22 23.44
N PRO A 424 7.48 8.77 22.20
CA PRO A 424 6.31 9.24 21.45
C PRO A 424 5.40 8.08 20.96
N PRO A 425 4.13 8.36 20.60
CA PRO A 425 3.24 7.40 19.98
C PRO A 425 3.85 6.70 18.77
N LEU A 426 3.54 5.42 18.59
CA LEU A 426 4.09 4.58 17.52
C LEU A 426 2.98 4.09 16.58
N CYS A 427 3.16 4.25 15.28
CA CYS A 427 2.41 3.49 14.28
C CYS A 427 3.15 2.21 13.93
N HIS A 428 2.44 1.08 13.90
CA HIS A 428 2.99 -0.20 13.48
C HIS A 428 3.26 -0.26 11.97
N ARG A 429 2.35 0.27 11.15
CA ARG A 429 2.41 0.37 9.66
C ARG A 429 2.28 -0.94 8.89
N ASP A 430 2.30 -2.09 9.55
CA ASP A 430 2.17 -3.40 8.90
C ASP A 430 1.29 -4.39 9.67
N ILE A 431 0.13 -3.93 10.13
CA ILE A 431 -0.88 -4.81 10.76
C ILE A 431 -1.51 -5.70 9.68
N LYS A 432 -1.39 -7.02 9.86
CA LYS A 432 -1.90 -8.07 8.97
C LYS A 432 -1.87 -9.43 9.65
N SER A 433 -2.64 -10.40 9.15
CA SER A 433 -2.75 -11.74 9.75
C SER A 433 -1.43 -12.51 9.88
N SER A 434 -0.43 -12.23 9.04
CA SER A 434 0.91 -12.87 9.15
C SER A 434 1.80 -12.27 10.23
N ASN A 435 1.47 -11.07 10.72
CA ASN A 435 2.19 -10.41 11.80
C ASN A 435 1.46 -10.54 13.16
N ILE A 436 0.32 -11.23 13.20
CA ILE A 436 -0.35 -11.63 14.43
C ILE A 436 0.05 -13.07 14.73
N LEU A 437 0.82 -13.27 15.81
CA LEU A 437 1.27 -14.58 16.25
C LEU A 437 0.49 -15.04 17.47
N LEU A 438 0.33 -16.36 17.62
CA LEU A 438 -0.48 -16.99 18.66
C LEU A 438 0.41 -17.83 19.57
N ASP A 439 0.38 -17.56 20.87
CA ASP A 439 1.11 -18.36 21.86
C ASP A 439 0.41 -19.70 22.12
N GLU A 440 0.97 -20.52 23.01
CA GLU A 440 0.40 -21.81 23.41
C GLU A 440 -1.08 -21.76 23.82
N ASN A 441 -1.57 -20.63 24.33
CA ASN A 441 -2.93 -20.43 24.81
C ASN A 441 -3.81 -19.65 23.81
N PHE A 442 -3.36 -19.50 22.56
CA PHE A 442 -4.02 -18.71 21.52
C PHE A 442 -4.15 -17.21 21.84
N VAL A 443 -3.35 -16.68 22.77
CA VAL A 443 -3.27 -15.24 23.00
C VAL A 443 -2.54 -14.61 21.81
N ALA A 444 -3.14 -13.58 21.22
CA ALA A 444 -2.56 -12.90 20.09
C ALA A 444 -1.51 -11.87 20.51
N LYS A 445 -0.40 -11.88 19.78
CA LYS A 445 0.69 -10.90 19.91
C LYS A 445 1.06 -10.32 18.55
N VAL A 446 1.15 -8.99 18.49
CA VAL A 446 1.61 -8.25 17.31
C VAL A 446 3.14 -8.34 17.19
N SER A 447 3.62 -8.61 15.98
CA SER A 447 5.04 -8.81 15.65
C SER A 447 5.48 -7.97 14.44
N ASP A 448 6.79 -7.96 14.17
CA ASP A 448 7.45 -7.32 13.02
C ASP A 448 7.40 -5.78 13.00
N PHE A 449 8.20 -5.18 13.90
CA PHE A 449 8.29 -3.73 14.07
C PHE A 449 9.27 -3.05 13.11
N GLY A 450 9.78 -3.76 12.09
CA GLY A 450 10.77 -3.21 11.15
C GLY A 450 10.28 -1.96 10.41
N LEU A 451 8.96 -1.85 10.18
CA LEU A 451 8.33 -0.69 9.55
C LEU A 451 7.78 0.35 10.53
N ALA A 452 7.68 0.02 11.82
CA ALA A 452 7.02 0.86 12.81
C ALA A 452 7.63 2.26 12.89
N HIS A 453 6.85 3.31 13.08
CA HIS A 453 7.33 4.68 13.03
C HIS A 453 6.85 5.47 14.23
N ALA A 454 7.77 6.22 14.84
CA ALA A 454 7.50 7.08 15.98
C ALA A 454 6.99 8.45 15.51
N ALA A 455 5.99 8.99 16.20
CA ALA A 455 5.56 10.36 16.01
C ALA A 455 6.69 11.32 16.42
N ARG A 456 6.83 12.46 15.75
CA ARG A 456 7.74 13.53 16.20
C ARG A 456 6.94 14.57 16.98
N ASN A 457 7.52 15.00 18.11
CA ASN A 457 7.10 16.16 18.91
C ASN A 457 5.68 16.08 19.51
N GLY A 458 5.24 14.92 20.01
CA GLY A 458 3.99 14.81 20.77
C GLY A 458 2.71 15.18 20.02
N ALA A 459 2.78 15.37 18.69
CA ALA A 459 1.64 15.69 17.85
C ALA A 459 0.97 14.41 17.33
N SER A 460 -0.36 14.44 17.22
CA SER A 460 -1.20 13.40 16.60
C SER A 460 -1.06 13.32 15.07
N LYS A 461 0.08 13.74 14.53
CA LYS A 461 0.40 13.75 13.10
C LYS A 461 1.85 13.32 12.94
N PHE A 462 2.08 12.22 12.24
CA PHE A 462 3.40 11.88 11.75
C PHE A 462 3.60 12.76 10.52
N GLU A 463 4.65 13.59 10.47
CA GLU A 463 4.90 14.44 9.31
C GLU A 463 4.89 13.59 8.02
N PRO A 464 4.54 14.16 6.85
CA PRO A 464 4.82 13.53 5.56
C PRO A 464 6.33 13.30 5.49
N ILE A 465 6.72 12.10 5.86
CA ILE A 465 8.11 11.71 5.80
C ILE A 465 8.40 11.66 4.30
N ASN A 466 9.56 12.15 3.88
CA ASN A 466 10.20 11.73 2.65
C ASN A 466 10.54 10.20 2.67
N THR A 467 9.69 9.34 3.23
CA THR A 467 9.81 7.89 3.14
C THR A 467 8.87 7.39 2.07
N ASP A 468 9.42 6.53 1.23
CA ASP A 468 8.67 5.65 0.34
C ASP A 468 7.43 5.07 1.05
N VAL A 469 6.32 4.94 0.33
CA VAL A 469 5.11 4.30 0.85
C VAL A 469 5.46 2.84 1.15
N ARG A 470 5.20 2.39 2.38
CA ARG A 470 5.52 1.02 2.82
C ARG A 470 4.34 0.47 3.62
N GLY A 471 4.12 -0.83 3.46
CA GLY A 471 3.04 -1.59 4.06
C GLY A 471 2.69 -2.76 3.14
N THR A 472 1.80 -3.63 3.59
CA THR A 472 1.36 -4.79 2.81
C THR A 472 0.14 -4.45 1.94
N PRO A 473 0.17 -4.68 0.61
CA PRO A 473 -0.99 -4.50 -0.26
C PRO A 473 -2.22 -5.24 0.27
N GLY A 474 -3.38 -4.58 0.25
CA GLY A 474 -4.63 -5.09 0.84
C GLY A 474 -4.96 -4.43 2.18
N TYR A 475 -3.95 -4.26 3.06
CA TYR A 475 -4.12 -3.67 4.39
C TYR A 475 -3.79 -2.18 4.43
N MET A 476 -3.12 -1.65 3.40
CA MET A 476 -2.70 -0.25 3.35
C MET A 476 -3.90 0.70 3.28
N ASP A 477 -3.86 1.69 4.17
CA ASP A 477 -4.77 2.81 4.23
C ASP A 477 -4.80 3.60 2.90
N PRO A 478 -5.97 3.74 2.24
CA PRO A 478 -6.10 4.44 0.97
C PRO A 478 -5.73 5.92 1.05
N GLU A 479 -5.99 6.57 2.19
CA GLU A 479 -5.62 7.95 2.42
C GLU A 479 -4.12 8.11 2.56
N TYR A 480 -3.46 7.21 3.31
CA TYR A 480 -2.00 7.15 3.40
C TYR A 480 -1.33 6.92 2.04
N LEU A 481 -1.90 6.06 1.19
CA LEU A 481 -1.39 5.82 -0.18
C LEU A 481 -1.41 7.09 -1.04
N VAL A 482 -2.39 7.97 -0.85
CA VAL A 482 -2.59 9.18 -1.66
C VAL A 482 -1.83 10.38 -1.08
N THR A 483 -1.90 10.57 0.24
CA THR A 483 -1.36 11.73 0.95
C THR A 483 0.11 11.55 1.31
N GLN A 484 0.57 10.31 1.46
CA GLN A 484 1.85 9.94 2.05
C GLN A 484 1.99 10.40 3.52
N GLU A 485 0.89 10.77 4.16
CA GLU A 485 0.83 11.15 5.57
C GLU A 485 0.46 9.92 6.40
N LEU A 486 1.41 9.43 7.19
CA LEU A 486 1.16 8.31 8.10
C LEU A 486 0.46 8.84 9.36
N THR A 487 -0.58 8.15 9.82
CA THR A 487 -1.26 8.47 11.09
C THR A 487 -1.57 7.20 11.86
N GLU A 488 -1.95 7.33 13.12
CA GLU A 488 -2.48 6.21 13.91
C GLU A 488 -3.74 5.63 13.25
N LYS A 489 -4.47 6.45 12.49
CA LYS A 489 -5.63 6.02 11.69
C LYS A 489 -5.27 5.10 10.53
N SER A 490 -4.01 5.08 10.10
CA SER A 490 -3.54 4.12 9.11
C SER A 490 -3.49 2.70 9.69
N ASP A 491 -3.05 2.55 10.94
CA ASP A 491 -3.12 1.26 11.65
C ASP A 491 -4.59 0.85 11.92
N VAL A 492 -5.47 1.81 12.26
CA VAL A 492 -6.90 1.55 12.45
C VAL A 492 -7.54 0.99 11.18
N TYR A 493 -7.17 1.51 9.99
CA TYR A 493 -7.65 0.94 8.73
C TYR A 493 -7.16 -0.49 8.53
N SER A 494 -5.86 -0.74 8.72
CA SER A 494 -5.29 -2.09 8.61
C SER A 494 -5.92 -3.07 9.60
N TYR A 495 -6.25 -2.60 10.81
CA TYR A 495 -7.03 -3.35 11.80
C TYR A 495 -8.44 -3.70 11.30
N GLY A 496 -9.16 -2.75 10.71
CA GLY A 496 -10.48 -3.02 10.10
C GLY A 496 -10.42 -4.08 8.99
N VAL A 497 -9.38 -4.06 8.15
CA VAL A 497 -9.14 -5.12 7.15
C VAL A 497 -8.85 -6.47 7.81
N LEU A 498 -8.04 -6.48 8.88
CA LEU A 498 -7.74 -7.69 9.64
C LEU A 498 -9.00 -8.31 10.27
N LEU A 499 -9.90 -7.49 10.83
CA LEU A 499 -11.17 -7.96 11.39
C LEU A 499 -12.03 -8.64 10.31
N LEU A 500 -12.10 -8.01 9.14
CA LEU A 500 -12.84 -8.58 8.02
C LEU A 500 -12.22 -9.90 7.54
N GLU A 501 -10.89 -10.00 7.51
CA GLU A 501 -10.18 -11.25 7.22
C GLU A 501 -10.46 -12.33 8.29
N ILE A 502 -10.53 -11.97 9.58
CA ILE A 502 -10.86 -12.90 10.68
C ILE A 502 -12.31 -13.43 10.54
N ILE A 503 -13.27 -12.56 10.22
CA ILE A 503 -14.68 -12.94 10.04
C ILE A 503 -14.85 -13.87 8.83
N THR A 504 -14.18 -13.53 7.73
CA THR A 504 -14.44 -14.15 6.41
C THR A 504 -13.53 -15.33 6.09
N ALA A 505 -12.39 -15.46 6.78
CA ALA A 505 -11.25 -16.29 6.36
C ALA A 505 -10.87 -16.10 4.89
N ARG A 506 -11.10 -14.90 4.32
CA ARG A 506 -10.69 -14.54 2.96
C ARG A 506 -9.43 -13.69 2.98
N PRO A 507 -8.49 -13.89 2.04
CA PRO A 507 -7.28 -13.10 1.99
C PRO A 507 -7.61 -11.63 1.68
N ALA A 508 -6.86 -10.69 2.26
CA ALA A 508 -7.07 -9.25 2.08
C ALA A 508 -7.03 -8.78 0.62
N VAL A 509 -6.37 -9.54 -0.26
CA VAL A 509 -6.41 -9.37 -1.72
C VAL A 509 -6.70 -10.72 -2.37
N GLN A 510 -7.77 -10.78 -3.16
CA GLN A 510 -8.14 -11.96 -3.95
C GLN A 510 -8.55 -11.48 -5.35
N GLU A 511 -8.03 -12.13 -6.41
CA GLU A 511 -8.42 -11.83 -7.81
C GLU A 511 -8.33 -10.34 -8.18
N ASN A 512 -7.28 -9.65 -7.72
CA ASN A 512 -7.08 -8.20 -7.91
C ASN A 512 -8.14 -7.28 -7.29
N LYS A 513 -9.04 -7.80 -6.45
CA LYS A 513 -9.98 -7.02 -5.65
C LYS A 513 -9.52 -6.97 -4.19
N ASN A 514 -9.73 -5.81 -3.56
CA ASN A 514 -9.51 -5.69 -2.13
C ASN A 514 -10.69 -6.34 -1.37
N LEU A 515 -10.40 -6.98 -0.23
CA LEU A 515 -11.41 -7.61 0.62
C LEU A 515 -12.52 -6.63 1.06
N VAL A 516 -12.15 -5.39 1.40
CA VAL A 516 -13.10 -4.32 1.76
C VAL A 516 -14.04 -4.01 0.59
N GLU A 517 -13.50 -3.90 -0.63
CA GLU A 517 -14.31 -3.66 -1.83
C GLU A 517 -15.28 -4.82 -2.11
N TRP A 518 -14.83 -6.06 -1.91
CA TRP A 518 -15.67 -7.24 -2.07
C TRP A 518 -16.79 -7.29 -1.01
N ALA A 519 -16.47 -6.97 0.24
CA ALA A 519 -17.41 -7.07 1.36
C ALA A 519 -18.44 -5.93 1.39
N GLN A 520 -18.14 -4.79 0.74
CA GLN A 520 -18.98 -3.59 0.73
C GLN A 520 -20.46 -3.89 0.43
N LYS A 521 -20.76 -4.77 -0.52
CA LYS A 521 -22.14 -5.11 -0.91
C LYS A 521 -22.93 -5.89 0.15
N PHE A 522 -22.23 -6.58 1.06
CA PHE A 522 -22.87 -7.33 2.15
C PHE A 522 -22.95 -6.49 3.42
N ILE A 523 -21.90 -5.71 3.69
CA ILE A 523 -21.78 -4.87 4.89
C ILE A 523 -22.76 -3.68 4.90
N LEU A 524 -23.34 -3.32 3.76
CA LEU A 524 -24.36 -2.27 3.65
C LEU A 524 -25.77 -2.75 4.01
N GLU A 525 -26.03 -4.06 3.98
CA GLU A 525 -27.34 -4.66 4.22
C GLU A 525 -27.22 -5.73 5.30
N ASP A 526 -27.70 -5.44 6.51
CA ASP A 526 -27.58 -6.34 7.68
C ASP A 526 -28.15 -7.75 7.42
N SER A 527 -29.16 -7.86 6.55
CA SER A 527 -29.74 -9.14 6.14
C SER A 527 -28.76 -10.08 5.43
N ASN A 528 -27.62 -9.60 4.94
CA ASN A 528 -26.66 -10.40 4.17
C ASN A 528 -25.39 -10.77 4.95
N LEU A 529 -25.26 -10.41 6.22
CA LEU A 529 -24.02 -10.59 6.98
C LEU A 529 -23.61 -12.06 7.14
N PHE A 530 -24.56 -12.99 7.24
CA PHE A 530 -24.24 -14.41 7.31
C PHE A 530 -23.47 -14.94 6.07
N GLN A 531 -23.59 -14.27 4.92
CA GLN A 531 -22.95 -14.69 3.66
C GLN A 531 -21.45 -14.39 3.63
N ILE A 532 -20.95 -13.52 4.52
CA ILE A 532 -19.53 -13.18 4.58
C ILE A 532 -18.79 -14.02 5.61
N VAL A 533 -19.48 -14.71 6.52
CA VAL A 533 -18.86 -15.49 7.59
C VAL A 533 -18.14 -16.69 7.01
N ASP A 534 -16.98 -17.01 7.58
CA ASP A 534 -16.21 -18.21 7.27
C ASP A 534 -17.09 -19.47 7.35
N PRO A 535 -17.24 -20.23 6.24
CA PRO A 535 -18.02 -21.46 6.23
C PRO A 535 -17.54 -22.52 7.24
N ASN A 536 -16.26 -22.49 7.63
CA ASN A 536 -15.70 -23.43 8.61
C ASN A 536 -16.17 -23.17 10.05
N LEU A 537 -16.89 -22.07 10.30
CA LEU A 537 -17.54 -21.82 11.58
C LEU A 537 -18.88 -22.56 11.72
N GLU A 538 -19.40 -23.18 10.65
CA GLU A 538 -20.62 -24.01 10.67
C GLU A 538 -21.85 -23.35 11.32
N ASN A 539 -21.97 -22.02 11.19
CA ASN A 539 -23.00 -21.20 11.85
C ASN A 539 -22.95 -21.17 13.39
N ILE A 540 -21.81 -21.54 13.98
CA ILE A 540 -21.54 -21.44 15.41
C ILE A 540 -20.89 -20.09 15.72
N TYR A 541 -21.71 -19.04 15.73
CA TYR A 541 -21.35 -17.68 16.11
C TYR A 541 -22.59 -16.93 16.58
N ASP A 542 -22.39 -15.91 17.41
CA ASP A 542 -23.48 -15.01 17.81
C ASP A 542 -23.68 -13.93 16.73
N TYR A 543 -24.94 -13.71 16.34
CA TYR A 543 -25.27 -12.77 15.28
C TYR A 543 -25.15 -11.30 15.72
N GLU A 544 -25.41 -10.98 16.99
CA GLU A 544 -25.25 -9.63 17.54
C GLU A 544 -23.76 -9.27 17.66
N GLU A 545 -22.93 -10.24 18.07
CA GLU A 545 -21.46 -10.10 18.05
C GLU A 545 -20.95 -9.86 16.62
N LEU A 546 -21.45 -10.63 15.64
CA LEU A 546 -21.10 -10.45 14.23
C LEU A 546 -21.50 -9.06 13.73
N GLN A 547 -22.73 -8.61 14.01
CA GLN A 547 -23.21 -7.30 13.60
C GLN A 547 -22.36 -6.19 14.22
N SER A 548 -21.99 -6.34 15.49
CA SER A 548 -21.11 -5.41 16.21
C SER A 548 -19.72 -5.33 15.56
N LEU A 549 -19.11 -6.48 15.26
CA LEU A 549 -17.82 -6.51 14.55
C LEU A 549 -17.89 -5.89 13.15
N VAL A 550 -18.94 -6.18 12.39
CA VAL A 550 -19.11 -5.60 11.05
C VAL A 550 -19.29 -4.08 11.13
N ASN A 551 -19.99 -3.57 12.13
CA ASN A 551 -20.08 -2.13 12.37
C ASN A 551 -18.73 -1.51 12.70
N ILE A 552 -17.91 -2.18 13.51
CA ILE A 552 -16.52 -1.75 13.77
C ILE A 552 -15.69 -1.77 12.49
N VAL A 553 -15.80 -2.81 11.66
CA VAL A 553 -15.14 -2.87 10.35
C VAL A 553 -15.53 -1.65 9.51
N ARG A 554 -16.83 -1.34 9.39
CA ARG A 554 -17.32 -0.16 8.65
C ARG A 554 -16.68 1.13 9.13
N MET A 555 -16.59 1.32 10.44
CA MET A 555 -16.00 2.51 11.05
C MET A 555 -14.48 2.58 10.82
N CYS A 556 -13.78 1.46 10.98
CA CYS A 556 -12.33 1.38 10.82
C CYS A 556 -11.88 1.50 9.35
N THR A 557 -12.67 1.02 8.39
CA THR A 557 -12.32 1.03 6.96
C THR A 557 -12.89 2.23 6.19
N GLN A 558 -13.28 3.32 6.89
CA GLN A 558 -13.66 4.57 6.23
C GLN A 558 -12.52 5.11 5.36
N ARG A 559 -12.86 5.77 4.24
CA ARG A 559 -11.87 6.29 3.30
C ARG A 559 -11.03 7.39 3.92
N GLU A 560 -11.66 8.35 4.60
CA GLU A 560 -11.00 9.44 5.29
C GLU A 560 -10.61 9.02 6.72
N GLY A 561 -9.34 9.19 7.10
CA GLY A 561 -8.83 8.79 8.41
C GLY A 561 -9.44 9.59 9.57
N LYS A 562 -9.90 10.82 9.33
CA LYS A 562 -10.65 11.62 10.31
C LYS A 562 -12.00 10.98 10.71
N SER A 563 -12.61 10.23 9.80
CA SER A 563 -13.89 9.55 10.02
C SER A 563 -13.73 8.21 10.75
N ARG A 564 -12.49 7.70 10.82
CA ARG A 564 -12.18 6.48 11.57
C ARG A 564 -12.13 6.78 13.07
N PRO A 565 -12.60 5.87 13.92
CA PRO A 565 -12.46 6.00 15.36
C PRO A 565 -10.98 5.92 15.78
N SER A 566 -10.68 6.30 17.02
CA SER A 566 -9.41 5.91 17.64
C SER A 566 -9.47 4.43 18.04
N ILE A 567 -8.32 3.75 18.11
CA ILE A 567 -8.30 2.35 18.53
C ILE A 567 -8.79 2.18 19.98
N ARG A 568 -8.59 3.17 20.85
CA ARG A 568 -9.17 3.20 22.20
C ARG A 568 -10.70 3.15 22.17
N HIS A 569 -11.32 3.92 21.28
CA HIS A 569 -12.78 3.88 21.12
C HIS A 569 -13.26 2.54 20.55
N VAL A 570 -12.50 1.96 19.60
CA VAL A 570 -12.78 0.61 19.08
C VAL A 570 -12.73 -0.43 20.20
N LEU A 571 -11.70 -0.39 21.05
CA LEU A 571 -11.56 -1.32 22.17
C LEU A 571 -12.71 -1.20 23.18
N GLN A 572 -13.16 0.02 23.46
CA GLN A 572 -14.35 0.25 24.26
C GLN A 572 -15.59 -0.39 23.64
N LEU A 573 -15.83 -0.19 22.34
CA LEU A 573 -16.96 -0.82 21.64
C LEU A 573 -16.89 -2.35 21.68
N LEU A 574 -15.70 -2.95 21.60
CA LEU A 574 -15.53 -4.39 21.70
C LEU A 574 -15.91 -4.92 23.08
N TYR A 575 -15.44 -4.28 24.15
CA TYR A 575 -15.80 -4.69 25.51
C TYR A 575 -17.28 -4.48 25.82
N ASP A 576 -17.86 -3.35 25.39
CA ASP A 576 -19.26 -3.03 25.65
C ASP A 576 -20.24 -3.94 24.88
N ARG A 577 -19.84 -4.49 23.72
CA ARG A 577 -20.74 -5.18 22.80
C ARG A 577 -20.54 -6.69 22.71
N LEU A 578 -19.37 -7.21 23.09
CA LEU A 578 -19.07 -8.63 22.95
C LEU A 578 -19.20 -9.42 24.26
N ASP A 579 -19.69 -8.77 25.34
CA ASP A 579 -19.85 -9.31 26.70
C ASP A 579 -18.73 -10.29 27.11
N ILE A 580 -17.50 -9.92 26.73
CA ILE A 580 -16.30 -10.68 27.02
C ILE A 580 -15.92 -10.29 28.42
N THR A 581 -16.61 -10.88 29.40
CA THR A 581 -16.18 -10.84 30.79
C THR A 581 -14.68 -11.09 30.79
N CYS A 582 -13.92 -10.13 31.35
CA CYS A 582 -12.49 -10.25 31.56
C CYS A 582 -12.17 -11.66 32.04
N PRO A 583 -11.03 -12.26 31.65
CA PRO A 583 -10.66 -13.57 32.12
C PRO A 583 -10.59 -13.55 33.66
N ASN A 584 -11.66 -14.04 34.27
CA ASN A 584 -11.78 -14.61 35.59
C ASN A 584 -10.41 -15.18 36.01
N SER A 585 -9.76 -14.80 37.12
CA SER A 585 -10.26 -14.45 38.45
C SER A 585 -11.38 -15.34 39.00
N ALA A 586 -11.78 -16.39 38.28
CA ALA A 586 -12.68 -17.45 38.71
C ALA A 586 -12.08 -18.82 38.39
N LEU A 587 -10.75 -18.91 38.48
CA LEU A 587 -10.12 -20.11 39.00
C LEU A 587 -9.64 -19.72 40.41
N ILE A 588 -10.17 -20.40 41.42
CA ILE A 588 -10.11 -20.11 42.86
C ILE A 588 -11.27 -19.23 43.36
N ALA A 589 -12.48 -19.81 43.34
CA ALA A 589 -13.38 -19.71 44.49
C ALA A 589 -13.72 -21.16 44.90
N PRO A 590 -13.72 -21.50 46.19
CA PRO A 590 -14.05 -22.85 46.63
C PRO A 590 -15.52 -23.12 46.34
N GLU A 591 -15.85 -24.35 45.93
CA GLU A 591 -17.22 -24.85 45.83
C GLU A 591 -17.94 -24.62 47.17
N GLU A 592 -18.78 -23.59 47.24
CA GLU A 592 -19.88 -23.54 48.19
C GLU A 592 -21.02 -24.34 47.57
N ASN A 593 -21.14 -25.59 48.03
CA ASN A 593 -22.32 -26.41 47.78
C ASN A 593 -23.49 -25.76 48.54
N GLU A 594 -24.39 -25.12 47.80
CA GLU A 594 -25.75 -24.86 48.27
C GLU A 594 -26.57 -26.15 48.06
N ASP A 595 -26.44 -27.06 49.03
CA ASP A 595 -27.45 -28.10 49.24
C ASP A 595 -28.69 -27.40 49.84
N GLU A 596 -29.74 -27.27 49.04
CA GLU A 596 -31.11 -27.14 49.54
C GLU A 596 -31.46 -28.42 50.29
N ASP A 597 -31.62 -28.35 51.61
CA ASP A 597 -32.40 -29.34 52.34
C ASP A 597 -33.27 -28.70 53.43
N ASP A 598 -34.55 -28.99 53.25
CA ASP A 598 -35.71 -28.79 54.09
C ASP A 598 -35.51 -29.43 55.48
N GLU A 599 -35.51 -28.62 56.54
CA GLU A 599 -35.47 -29.12 57.92
C GLU A 599 -36.81 -29.77 58.31
N THR A 600 -36.87 -31.10 58.24
CA THR A 600 -37.70 -31.90 59.14
C THR A 600 -36.81 -32.67 60.12
N LYS A 601 -36.99 -32.36 61.41
CA LYS A 601 -36.35 -33.01 62.55
C LYS A 601 -36.70 -34.49 62.59
N ASP A 602 -35.70 -35.35 62.80
CA ASP A 602 -35.79 -36.37 63.83
C ASP A 602 -34.44 -36.96 64.28
N THR A 603 -34.46 -37.37 65.54
CA THR A 603 -33.34 -37.74 66.41
C THR A 603 -32.82 -39.17 66.19
N ASN A 604 -31.54 -39.33 65.86
CA ASN A 604 -30.56 -40.20 66.57
C ASN A 604 -29.30 -40.42 65.72
N GLY A 605 -28.15 -40.23 66.36
CA GLY A 605 -26.84 -40.38 65.72
C GLY A 605 -26.49 -41.83 65.37
N ASN A 606 -25.96 -42.02 64.17
CA ASN A 606 -24.76 -42.84 63.95
C ASN A 606 -24.22 -42.66 62.52
N LYS A 607 -22.92 -42.37 62.41
CA LYS A 607 -22.18 -42.38 61.14
C LYS A 607 -22.03 -43.82 60.64
N ARG A 608 -22.43 -44.10 59.40
CA ARG A 608 -21.85 -45.19 58.59
C ARG A 608 -21.62 -44.74 57.15
N LYS A 609 -20.40 -45.02 56.70
CA LYS A 609 -19.86 -44.85 55.36
C LYS A 609 -20.41 -45.97 54.48
N ILE A 610 -21.07 -45.67 53.36
CA ILE A 610 -21.42 -46.66 52.34
C ILE A 610 -21.08 -46.09 50.96
N GLN A 611 -20.32 -46.88 50.22
CA GLN A 611 -19.84 -46.72 48.86
C GLN A 611 -20.74 -47.57 47.97
N ILE A 612 -21.36 -47.01 46.92
CA ILE A 612 -22.05 -47.81 45.88
C ILE A 612 -21.83 -47.16 44.50
N GLU A 613 -21.22 -47.93 43.62
CA GLU A 613 -21.09 -47.74 42.17
C GLU A 613 -22.36 -48.19 41.42
N PRO A 614 -22.51 -47.86 40.12
CA PRO A 614 -23.81 -47.69 39.44
C PRO A 614 -24.37 -49.01 38.87
N PHE A 615 -25.68 -49.03 38.51
CA PHE A 615 -26.22 -49.53 37.22
C PHE A 615 -27.76 -49.70 37.18
N THR A 616 -28.32 -49.55 35.96
CA THR A 616 -29.57 -50.14 35.38
C THR A 616 -30.94 -49.64 35.87
N ASN A 617 -32.05 -49.53 35.11
CA ASN A 617 -32.54 -49.93 33.76
C ASN A 617 -33.64 -48.90 33.34
N GLY A 618 -33.99 -48.68 32.05
CA GLY A 618 -34.94 -49.47 31.24
C GLY A 618 -36.39 -49.38 31.79
N ASP A 619 -37.48 -49.07 31.10
CA ASP A 619 -37.89 -49.01 29.70
C ASP A 619 -39.21 -48.17 29.64
N ASP A 620 -39.60 -47.60 28.48
CA ASP A 620 -40.87 -47.95 27.79
C ASP A 620 -41.19 -47.10 26.54
N PHE A 621 -41.28 -47.81 25.41
CA PHE A 621 -42.29 -47.83 24.33
C PHE A 621 -42.79 -46.61 23.52
N SER A 622 -42.59 -46.73 22.18
CA SER A 622 -43.56 -46.65 21.04
C SER A 622 -43.01 -45.80 19.86
N GLY A 623 -43.07 -46.19 18.57
CA GLY A 623 -43.66 -47.34 17.89
C GLY A 623 -43.25 -47.41 16.40
N GLU A 624 -43.78 -48.45 15.73
CA GLU A 624 -43.65 -48.95 14.33
C GLU A 624 -42.38 -49.70 13.91
#